data_AF-A0A7L3WRR8-F1
#
_entry.id   AF-A0A7L3WRR8-F1
#
_cell.length_a   1.000
_cell.length_b   1.000
_cell.length_c   1.000
_cell.angle_alpha   90.00
_cell.angle_beta   90.00
_cell.angle_gamma   90.00
#
_symmetry.space_group_name_H-M   'P 1'
#
loop_
_entity.id
_entity.type
_entity.pdbx_description
1 polymer ?
#
loop_
_entity_poly.entity_id
_entity_poly.type
_entity_poly.pdbx_seq_one_letter_code
_entity_poly.pdbx_strand_id
1 'polypeptide(L)'
;VFTLIFAAEMVLKIIALDPYNYFQQKWNIFDSIVVMIGLISFKENLSFFRLLRIFKLAKSWPALNTLMKIILNSVGALGNLTLVLIITVFIFALVGKQVLGTYYETNFHKISTSRDLRWHMKDFCHSFLIIFRILCGEWIETMWECMEVAGKGLCLPIFLLVLVIGNLVVLNLFIALLLSSFSTDSSVGQEETGQMTKCQIAIERICKGLRSVKGRIWEHCGKIMKRHLKTTAKTKTLVKISTKGTEEHHYAMTDVRKDID
;
A
#
# COMPACT_ATOMS: atom_id res chain seq x y z
N VAL A 1 17.54 11.74 -21.03
CA VAL A 1 18.28 12.09 -19.79
C VAL A 1 17.49 11.71 -18.53
N PHE A 2 16.36 12.35 -18.19
CA PHE A 2 15.59 12.04 -16.97
C PHE A 2 15.24 10.54 -16.78
N THR A 3 14.79 9.86 -17.84
CA THR A 3 14.48 8.41 -17.78
C THR A 3 15.69 7.56 -17.41
N LEU A 4 16.86 7.89 -17.94
CA LEU A 4 18.10 7.16 -17.68
C LEU A 4 18.56 7.36 -16.23
N ILE A 5 18.39 8.56 -15.68
CA ILE A 5 18.68 8.85 -14.28
C ILE A 5 17.79 7.99 -13.37
N PHE A 6 16.49 7.88 -13.67
CA PHE A 6 15.59 7.03 -12.89
C PHE A 6 15.86 5.53 -13.09
N ALA A 7 16.30 5.12 -14.27
CA ALA A 7 16.74 3.75 -14.51
C ALA A 7 18.00 3.43 -13.69
N ALA A 8 18.97 4.34 -13.63
CA ALA A 8 20.15 4.19 -12.79
C ALA A 8 19.78 4.15 -11.29
N GLU A 9 18.89 5.03 -10.83
CA GLU A 9 18.38 5.01 -9.45
C GLU A 9 17.68 3.67 -9.11
N MET A 10 16.88 3.12 -10.03
CA MET A 10 16.24 1.82 -9.88
C MET A 10 17.28 0.70 -9.74
N VAL A 11 18.27 0.65 -10.65
CA VAL A 11 19.32 -0.38 -10.62
C VAL A 11 20.14 -0.29 -9.33
N LEU A 12 20.51 0.91 -8.90
CA LEU A 12 21.22 1.12 -7.63
C LEU A 12 20.41 0.63 -6.42
N LYS A 13 19.10 0.89 -6.38
CA LYS A 13 18.22 0.40 -5.30
C LYS A 13 18.09 -1.12 -5.29
N ILE A 14 18.02 -1.77 -6.46
CA ILE A 14 17.93 -3.23 -6.55
C ILE A 14 19.20 -3.88 -6.01
N ILE A 15 20.37 -3.32 -6.35
CA ILE A 15 21.67 -3.81 -5.85
C ILE A 15 21.79 -3.59 -4.34
N ALA A 16 21.31 -2.45 -3.82
CA ALA A 16 21.46 -2.11 -2.41
C ALA A 16 20.46 -2.82 -1.46
N LEU A 17 19.25 -3.15 -1.91
CA LEU A 17 18.19 -3.72 -1.06
C LEU A 17 17.95 -5.23 -1.26
N ASP A 18 18.64 -5.87 -2.19
CA ASP A 18 18.27 -7.16 -2.78
C ASP A 18 16.95 -7.11 -3.58
N PRO A 19 16.84 -7.87 -4.70
CA PRO A 19 15.64 -7.87 -5.53
C PRO A 19 14.37 -8.21 -4.75
N TYR A 20 14.48 -9.14 -3.80
CA TYR A 20 13.35 -9.61 -3.02
C TYR A 20 12.75 -8.49 -2.13
N ASN A 21 13.58 -7.74 -1.40
CA ASN A 21 13.05 -6.66 -0.55
C ASN A 21 12.65 -5.43 -1.38
N TYR A 22 13.28 -5.21 -2.53
CA TYR A 22 12.90 -4.14 -3.45
C TYR A 22 11.44 -4.29 -3.92
N PHE A 23 11.06 -5.51 -4.36
CA PHE A 23 9.71 -5.78 -4.86
C PHE A 23 8.65 -5.96 -3.78
N GLN A 24 8.99 -6.01 -2.49
CA GLN A 24 7.98 -5.97 -1.42
C GLN A 24 7.41 -4.56 -1.19
N GLN A 25 8.18 -3.50 -1.48
CA GLN A 25 7.69 -2.14 -1.29
C GLN A 25 6.82 -1.69 -2.47
N LYS A 26 5.51 -1.53 -2.22
CA LYS A 26 4.51 -1.11 -3.24
C LYS A 26 4.95 0.13 -4.05
N TRP A 27 5.60 1.10 -3.40
CA TRP A 27 6.11 2.30 -4.07
C TRP A 27 7.31 2.05 -4.99
N ASN A 28 8.16 1.08 -4.67
CA ASN A 28 9.27 0.69 -5.53
C ASN A 28 8.79 -0.13 -6.73
N ILE A 29 7.79 -1.00 -6.54
CA ILE A 29 7.11 -1.70 -7.65
C ILE A 29 6.52 -0.70 -8.63
N PHE A 30 5.80 0.31 -8.12
CA PHE A 30 5.22 1.36 -8.95
C PHE A 30 6.29 2.16 -9.72
N ASP A 31 7.36 2.57 -9.03
CA ASP A 31 8.48 3.30 -9.65
C ASP A 31 9.17 2.46 -10.74
N SER A 32 9.36 1.16 -10.49
CA SER A 32 9.90 0.20 -11.46
C SER A 32 9.02 0.10 -12.71
N ILE A 33 7.71 0.00 -12.57
CA ILE A 33 6.78 -0.04 -13.70
C ILE A 33 6.89 1.24 -14.54
N VAL A 34 6.90 2.41 -13.89
CA VAL A 34 7.02 3.71 -14.59
C VAL A 34 8.35 3.83 -15.33
N VAL A 35 9.45 3.34 -14.76
CA VAL A 35 10.76 3.32 -15.41
C VAL A 35 10.76 2.38 -16.63
N MET A 36 10.21 1.17 -16.50
CA MET A 36 10.12 0.20 -17.61
C MET A 36 9.29 0.74 -18.77
N ILE A 37 8.11 1.30 -18.49
CA ILE A 37 7.27 1.96 -19.51
C ILE A 37 8.02 3.14 -20.14
N GLY A 38 8.78 3.89 -19.33
CA GLY A 38 9.60 4.99 -19.80
C GLY A 38 10.70 4.57 -20.79
N LEU A 39 11.29 3.39 -20.61
CA LEU A 39 12.29 2.81 -21.52
C LEU A 39 11.66 2.29 -22.81
N ILE A 40 10.50 1.63 -22.73
CA ILE A 40 9.74 1.16 -23.90
C ILE A 40 9.31 2.36 -24.76
N SER A 41 8.77 3.41 -24.14
CA SER A 41 8.38 4.66 -24.81
C SER A 41 9.56 5.35 -25.51
N PHE A 42 10.79 5.20 -25.01
CA PHE A 42 11.99 5.70 -25.68
C PHE A 42 12.33 4.93 -26.97
N LYS A 43 11.99 3.64 -27.02
CA LYS A 43 12.21 2.79 -28.20
C LYS A 43 11.12 2.97 -29.25
N GLU A 44 9.86 3.17 -28.84
CA GLU A 44 8.71 3.18 -29.75
C GLU A 44 8.11 4.59 -30.01
N ASN A 45 8.74 5.66 -29.53
CA ASN A 45 8.27 7.06 -29.69
C ASN A 45 6.82 7.31 -29.22
N LEU A 46 6.34 6.53 -28.25
CA LEU A 46 4.98 6.66 -27.74
C LEU A 46 4.92 7.77 -26.69
N SER A 47 4.61 8.99 -27.12
CA SER A 47 4.58 10.21 -26.28
C SER A 47 3.59 10.14 -25.11
N PHE A 48 2.49 9.39 -25.24
CA PHE A 48 1.45 9.25 -24.20
C PHE A 48 1.96 8.60 -22.93
N PHE A 49 2.82 7.57 -23.05
CA PHE A 49 3.37 6.85 -21.89
C PHE A 49 4.36 7.68 -21.06
N ARG A 50 4.83 8.82 -21.60
CA ARG A 50 5.66 9.77 -20.84
C ARG A 50 4.88 10.45 -19.72
N LEU A 51 3.57 10.65 -19.90
CA LEU A 51 2.69 11.30 -18.92
C LEU A 51 2.50 10.45 -17.66
N LEU A 52 2.65 9.12 -17.74
CA LEU A 52 2.55 8.24 -16.58
C LEU A 52 3.58 8.56 -15.48
N ARG A 53 4.66 9.26 -15.82
CA ARG A 53 5.65 9.74 -14.85
C ARG A 53 5.09 10.78 -13.89
N ILE A 54 4.00 11.47 -14.25
CA ILE A 54 3.34 12.45 -13.39
C ILE A 54 2.73 11.79 -12.15
N PHE A 55 2.38 10.50 -12.22
CA PHE A 55 1.92 9.74 -11.06
C PHE A 55 3.01 9.53 -10.01
N LYS A 56 4.30 9.77 -10.32
CA LYS A 56 5.34 9.83 -9.29
C LYS A 56 5.08 10.97 -8.28
N LEU A 57 4.35 12.02 -8.68
CA LEU A 57 3.92 13.08 -7.77
C LEU A 57 3.02 12.56 -6.65
N ALA A 58 2.33 11.43 -6.86
CA ALA A 58 1.51 10.79 -5.82
C ALA A 58 2.36 10.33 -4.62
N LYS A 59 3.66 10.11 -4.81
CA LYS A 59 4.58 9.77 -3.72
C LYS A 59 5.00 11.00 -2.92
N SER A 60 5.26 12.12 -3.59
CA SER A 60 5.81 13.34 -2.98
C SER A 60 4.74 14.27 -2.42
N TRP A 61 3.51 14.22 -2.94
CA TRP A 61 2.40 15.05 -2.47
C TRP A 61 1.45 14.26 -1.56
N PRO A 62 1.36 14.64 -0.26
CA PRO A 62 0.53 13.92 0.71
C PRO A 62 -0.96 13.91 0.32
N ALA A 63 -1.47 15.01 -0.24
CA ALA A 63 -2.86 15.07 -0.72
C ALA A 63 -3.15 14.05 -1.83
N LEU A 64 -2.26 13.93 -2.82
CA LEU A 64 -2.43 12.99 -3.94
C LEU A 64 -2.24 11.53 -3.50
N ASN A 65 -1.36 11.28 -2.53
CA ASN A 65 -1.20 9.95 -1.90
C ASN A 65 -2.50 9.52 -1.21
N THR A 66 -3.13 10.43 -0.45
CA THR A 66 -4.41 10.16 0.21
C THR A 66 -5.52 9.90 -0.81
N LEU A 67 -5.62 10.70 -1.87
CA LEU A 67 -6.60 10.47 -2.95
C LEU A 67 -6.41 9.08 -3.60
N MET A 68 -5.18 8.70 -3.90
CA MET A 68 -4.90 7.38 -4.49
C MET A 68 -5.31 6.24 -3.55
N LYS A 69 -5.06 6.37 -2.25
CA LYS A 69 -5.50 5.39 -1.25
C LYS A 69 -7.02 5.29 -1.17
N ILE A 70 -7.73 6.41 -1.21
CA ILE A 70 -9.20 6.43 -1.23
C ILE A 70 -9.70 5.66 -2.45
N ILE A 71 -9.21 5.98 -3.65
CA ILE A 71 -9.61 5.31 -4.90
C ILE A 71 -9.36 3.80 -4.81
N LEU A 72 -8.16 3.39 -4.38
CA LEU A 72 -7.81 1.97 -4.27
C LEU A 72 -8.65 1.23 -3.22
N ASN A 73 -8.93 1.87 -2.07
CA ASN A 73 -9.77 1.28 -1.03
C ASN A 73 -11.23 1.16 -1.49
N SER A 74 -11.75 2.19 -2.16
CA SER A 74 -13.10 2.18 -2.75
C SER A 74 -13.25 1.10 -3.82
N VAL A 75 -12.25 0.90 -4.69
CA VAL A 75 -12.27 -0.19 -5.68
C VAL A 75 -12.27 -1.56 -5.00
N GLY A 76 -11.53 -1.74 -3.90
CA GLY A 76 -11.53 -2.98 -3.13
C GLY A 76 -12.89 -3.27 -2.45
N ALA A 77 -13.46 -2.28 -1.78
CA ALA A 77 -14.74 -2.41 -1.07
C ALA A 77 -15.93 -2.66 -2.02
N LEU A 78 -15.84 -2.19 -3.26
CA LEU A 78 -16.95 -2.20 -4.22
C LEU A 78 -16.68 -3.02 -5.48
N GLY A 79 -15.60 -3.79 -5.49
CA GLY A 79 -15.17 -4.58 -6.65
C GLY A 79 -16.29 -5.46 -7.20
N ASN A 80 -17.10 -6.06 -6.31
CA ASN A 80 -18.25 -6.88 -6.71
C ASN A 80 -19.32 -6.09 -7.47
N LEU A 81 -19.66 -4.89 -7.00
CA LEU A 81 -20.66 -4.03 -7.66
C LEU A 81 -20.11 -3.43 -8.96
N THR A 82 -18.84 -3.04 -8.98
CA THR A 82 -18.16 -2.58 -10.20
C THR A 82 -18.11 -3.68 -11.25
N LEU A 83 -17.87 -4.93 -10.85
CA LEU A 83 -17.90 -6.08 -11.75
C LEU A 83 -19.30 -6.30 -12.34
N VAL A 84 -20.35 -6.17 -11.54
CA VAL A 84 -21.74 -6.25 -12.05
C VAL A 84 -22.02 -5.14 -13.08
N LEU A 85 -21.56 -3.90 -12.83
CA LEU A 85 -21.68 -2.82 -13.79
C LEU A 85 -20.95 -3.13 -15.10
N ILE A 86 -19.70 -3.61 -15.02
CA ILE A 86 -18.90 -3.98 -16.21
C ILE A 86 -19.60 -5.07 -17.01
N ILE A 87 -20.09 -6.13 -16.35
CA ILE A 87 -20.84 -7.22 -17.01
C ILE A 87 -22.12 -6.67 -17.66
N THR A 88 -22.85 -5.80 -16.97
CA THR A 88 -24.09 -5.21 -17.49
C THR A 88 -23.83 -4.40 -18.76
N VAL A 89 -22.81 -3.53 -18.75
CA VAL A 89 -22.40 -2.75 -19.92
C VAL A 89 -21.93 -3.67 -21.05
N PHE A 90 -21.17 -4.72 -20.74
CA PHE A 90 -20.70 -5.70 -21.70
C PHE A 90 -21.86 -6.43 -22.41
N ILE A 91 -22.85 -6.90 -21.65
CA ILE A 91 -24.04 -7.57 -22.20
C ILE A 91 -24.80 -6.62 -23.12
N PHE A 92 -25.06 -5.39 -22.70
CA PHE A 92 -25.77 -4.41 -23.54
C PHE A 92 -24.98 -4.02 -24.79
N ALA A 93 -23.65 -3.93 -24.70
CA ALA A 93 -22.80 -3.66 -25.87
C ALA A 93 -22.87 -4.82 -26.88
N LEU A 94 -22.90 -6.07 -26.41
CA LEU A 94 -23.09 -7.23 -27.26
C LEU A 94 -24.49 -7.26 -27.89
N VAL A 95 -25.54 -7.02 -27.12
CA VAL A 95 -26.92 -6.95 -27.63
C VAL A 95 -27.04 -5.85 -28.68
N GLY A 96 -26.52 -4.65 -28.39
CA GLY A 96 -26.51 -3.54 -29.33
C GLY A 96 -25.78 -3.87 -30.62
N LYS A 97 -24.58 -4.47 -30.52
CA LYS A 97 -23.84 -4.94 -31.71
C LYS A 97 -24.62 -6.00 -32.50
N GLN A 98 -25.13 -7.03 -31.82
CA GLN A 98 -25.79 -8.17 -32.45
C GLN A 98 -27.09 -7.77 -33.14
N VAL A 99 -27.88 -6.90 -32.51
CA VAL A 99 -29.23 -6.53 -32.98
C VAL A 99 -29.19 -5.34 -33.91
N LEU A 100 -28.37 -4.32 -33.64
CA LEU A 100 -28.36 -3.06 -34.39
C LEU A 100 -27.19 -2.95 -35.37
N GLY A 101 -26.14 -3.75 -35.23
CA GLY A 101 -24.91 -3.63 -36.01
C GLY A 101 -25.12 -3.71 -37.53
N THR A 102 -25.89 -4.71 -37.99
CA THR A 102 -26.20 -4.88 -39.41
C THR A 102 -27.00 -3.71 -39.99
N TYR A 103 -27.90 -3.12 -39.19
CA TYR A 103 -28.65 -1.94 -39.62
C TYR A 103 -27.74 -0.72 -39.78
N TYR A 104 -26.81 -0.50 -38.85
CA TYR A 104 -25.81 0.56 -38.96
C TYR A 104 -24.87 0.38 -40.17
N GLU A 105 -24.59 -0.85 -40.59
CA GLU A 105 -23.76 -1.12 -41.76
C GLU A 105 -24.50 -0.89 -43.09
N THR A 106 -25.79 -1.22 -43.15
CA THR A 106 -26.61 -1.14 -44.38
C THR A 106 -27.23 0.24 -44.58
N ASN A 107 -27.73 0.86 -43.50
CA ASN A 107 -28.52 2.09 -43.54
C ASN A 107 -27.75 3.34 -43.10
N PHE A 108 -26.40 3.29 -43.07
CA PHE A 108 -25.56 4.41 -42.64
C PHE A 108 -25.82 5.72 -43.41
N HIS A 109 -26.21 5.60 -44.69
CA HIS A 109 -26.47 6.73 -45.59
C HIS A 109 -27.62 7.63 -45.13
N LYS A 110 -28.49 7.15 -44.24
CA LYS A 110 -29.58 7.96 -43.68
C LYS A 110 -29.12 8.97 -42.63
N ILE A 111 -27.97 8.72 -42.01
CA ILE A 111 -27.44 9.54 -40.91
C ILE A 111 -26.12 10.23 -41.27
N SER A 112 -25.35 9.70 -42.22
CA SER A 112 -24.12 10.36 -42.69
C SER A 112 -23.83 10.05 -44.15
N THR A 113 -23.20 11.00 -44.83
CA THR A 113 -22.67 10.81 -46.20
C THR A 113 -21.43 9.91 -46.20
N SER A 114 -20.69 9.84 -45.09
CA SER A 114 -19.49 9.01 -44.95
C SER A 114 -19.81 7.68 -44.27
N ARG A 115 -19.05 6.63 -44.62
CA ARG A 115 -19.11 5.31 -43.95
C ARG A 115 -18.50 5.32 -42.54
N ASP A 116 -17.68 6.32 -42.25
CA ASP A 116 -16.99 6.50 -40.97
C ASP A 116 -17.87 7.30 -40.01
N LEU A 117 -18.71 6.58 -39.27
CA LEU A 117 -19.53 7.16 -38.24
C LEU A 117 -18.73 7.29 -36.96
N ARG A 118 -18.91 8.39 -36.23
CA ARG A 118 -18.27 8.56 -34.91
C ARG A 118 -18.93 7.68 -33.86
N TRP A 119 -20.26 7.53 -33.93
CA TRP A 119 -21.06 6.72 -33.02
C TRP A 119 -21.84 5.70 -33.85
N HIS A 120 -21.49 4.42 -33.73
CA HIS A 120 -22.23 3.33 -34.36
C HIS A 120 -22.15 2.03 -33.56
N MET A 121 -23.07 1.10 -33.82
CA MET A 121 -23.08 -0.22 -33.18
C MET A 121 -22.57 -1.37 -34.07
N LYS A 122 -21.81 -1.07 -35.12
CA LYS A 122 -21.21 -2.11 -36.00
C LYS A 122 -20.20 -3.00 -35.27
N ASP A 123 -19.36 -2.39 -34.44
CA ASP A 123 -18.29 -3.06 -33.69
C ASP A 123 -18.55 -3.07 -32.20
N PHE A 124 -17.97 -4.06 -31.51
CA PHE A 124 -18.12 -4.18 -30.06
C PHE A 124 -17.60 -2.95 -29.31
N CYS A 125 -16.44 -2.42 -29.67
CA CYS A 125 -15.84 -1.26 -28.97
C CYS A 125 -16.70 0.01 -29.12
N HIS A 126 -17.18 0.29 -30.35
CA HIS A 126 -18.05 1.44 -30.59
C HIS A 126 -19.42 1.26 -29.92
N SER A 127 -19.99 0.05 -29.93
CA SER A 127 -21.20 -0.27 -29.16
C SER A 127 -21.00 -0.05 -27.66
N PHE A 128 -19.87 -0.50 -27.10
CA PHE A 128 -19.52 -0.28 -25.70
C PHE A 128 -19.46 1.21 -25.34
N LEU A 129 -18.83 2.03 -26.19
CA LEU A 129 -18.76 3.48 -25.98
C LEU A 129 -20.12 4.16 -26.07
N ILE A 130 -21.04 3.70 -26.94
CA ILE A 130 -22.41 4.22 -26.97
C ILE A 130 -23.16 3.85 -25.69
N ILE A 131 -23.09 2.60 -25.22
CA ILE A 131 -23.73 2.21 -23.96
C ILE A 131 -23.18 3.05 -22.81
N PHE A 132 -21.87 3.26 -22.74
CA PHE A 132 -21.25 4.14 -21.75
C PHE A 132 -21.77 5.59 -21.85
N ARG A 133 -21.86 6.15 -23.06
CA ARG A 133 -22.42 7.50 -23.32
C ARG A 133 -23.87 7.61 -22.85
N ILE A 134 -24.70 6.58 -23.06
CA ILE A 134 -26.09 6.53 -22.57
C ILE A 134 -26.13 6.58 -21.04
N LEU A 135 -25.27 5.81 -20.35
CA LEU A 135 -25.18 5.83 -18.88
C LEU A 135 -24.70 7.17 -18.32
N CYS A 136 -23.91 7.93 -19.09
CA CYS A 136 -23.50 9.29 -18.75
C CYS A 136 -24.62 10.33 -18.97
N GLY A 137 -25.77 9.94 -19.50
CA GLY A 137 -26.92 10.81 -19.74
C GLY A 137 -27.03 11.38 -21.16
N GLU A 138 -26.10 11.07 -22.06
CA GLU A 138 -26.08 11.55 -23.45
C GLU A 138 -26.75 10.55 -24.42
N TRP A 139 -28.02 10.21 -24.15
CA TRP A 139 -28.74 9.14 -24.85
C TRP A 139 -29.63 9.60 -26.01
N ILE A 140 -30.08 10.86 -26.01
CA ILE A 140 -31.05 11.37 -26.98
C ILE A 140 -30.50 11.32 -28.41
N GLU A 141 -29.31 11.86 -28.65
CA GLU A 141 -28.71 11.94 -29.99
C GLU A 141 -28.49 10.54 -30.60
N THR A 142 -27.89 9.64 -29.81
CA THR A 142 -27.60 8.27 -30.24
C THR A 142 -28.87 7.46 -30.48
N MET A 143 -29.94 7.71 -29.71
CA MET A 143 -31.25 7.12 -29.92
C MET A 143 -31.88 7.61 -31.23
N TRP A 144 -31.83 8.91 -31.51
CA TRP A 144 -32.37 9.48 -32.75
C TRP A 144 -31.69 8.89 -33.99
N GLU A 145 -30.36 8.81 -34.01
CA GLU A 145 -29.62 8.18 -35.11
C GLU A 145 -29.99 6.70 -35.27
N CYS A 146 -30.11 5.97 -34.16
CA CYS A 146 -30.53 4.57 -34.18
C CYS A 146 -31.96 4.38 -34.70
N MET A 147 -32.90 5.28 -34.37
CA MET A 147 -34.27 5.24 -34.88
C MET A 147 -34.33 5.47 -36.39
N GLU A 148 -33.46 6.30 -36.94
CA GLU A 148 -33.38 6.55 -38.38
C GLU A 148 -32.85 5.33 -39.14
N VAL A 149 -31.88 4.63 -38.54
CA VAL A 149 -31.18 3.48 -39.13
C VAL A 149 -31.96 2.17 -39.00
N ALA A 150 -32.44 1.84 -37.80
CA ALA A 150 -33.06 0.55 -37.46
C ALA A 150 -34.58 0.62 -37.25
N GLY A 151 -35.15 1.83 -37.20
CA GLY A 151 -36.57 2.05 -36.94
C GLY A 151 -36.92 2.13 -35.46
N LYS A 152 -38.05 2.78 -35.17
CA LYS A 152 -38.50 3.08 -33.80
C LYS A 152 -38.78 1.83 -32.96
N GLY A 153 -39.33 0.78 -33.58
CA GLY A 153 -39.81 -0.43 -32.90
C GLY A 153 -38.70 -1.27 -32.25
N LEU A 154 -37.51 -1.33 -32.85
CA LEU A 154 -36.36 -2.04 -32.29
C LEU A 154 -35.51 -1.12 -31.40
N CYS A 155 -35.33 0.14 -31.81
CA CYS A 155 -34.43 1.05 -31.12
C CYS A 155 -34.95 1.49 -29.74
N LEU A 156 -36.21 1.94 -29.64
CA LEU A 156 -36.79 2.44 -28.40
C LEU A 156 -36.74 1.44 -27.23
N PRO A 157 -37.18 0.16 -27.38
CA PRO A 157 -37.14 -0.76 -26.25
C PRO A 157 -35.73 -1.06 -25.78
N ILE A 158 -34.75 -1.18 -26.69
CA ILE A 158 -33.34 -1.42 -26.32
C ILE A 158 -32.79 -0.22 -25.55
N PHE A 159 -32.99 0.99 -26.06
CA PHE A 159 -32.48 2.20 -25.40
C PHE A 159 -33.14 2.46 -24.04
N LEU A 160 -34.46 2.26 -23.94
CA LEU A 160 -35.16 2.39 -22.65
C LEU A 160 -34.71 1.31 -21.65
N LEU A 161 -34.50 0.08 -22.11
CA LEU A 161 -33.99 -0.99 -21.25
C LEU A 161 -32.59 -0.67 -20.70
N VAL A 162 -31.70 -0.18 -21.55
CA VAL A 162 -30.34 0.25 -21.16
C VAL A 162 -30.42 1.43 -20.18
N LEU A 163 -31.29 2.42 -20.44
CA LEU A 163 -31.45 3.58 -19.58
C LEU A 163 -31.96 3.19 -18.20
N VAL A 164 -32.99 2.35 -18.12
CA VAL A 164 -33.61 1.94 -16.84
C VAL A 164 -32.69 1.02 -16.06
N ILE A 165 -32.26 -0.10 -16.66
CA ILE A 165 -31.42 -1.10 -15.96
C ILE A 165 -30.04 -0.52 -15.67
N GLY A 166 -29.44 0.13 -16.66
CA GLY A 166 -28.12 0.72 -16.53
C GLY A 166 -28.04 1.78 -15.44
N ASN A 167 -28.98 2.74 -15.43
CA ASN A 167 -29.00 3.76 -14.38
C ASN A 167 -29.37 3.18 -13.02
N LEU A 168 -30.19 2.14 -12.94
CA LEU A 168 -30.45 1.44 -11.68
C LEU A 168 -29.16 0.83 -11.11
N VAL A 169 -28.35 0.18 -11.95
CA VAL A 169 -27.06 -0.39 -11.53
C VAL A 169 -26.07 0.71 -11.11
N VAL A 170 -25.97 1.80 -11.89
CA VAL A 170 -25.10 2.95 -11.57
C VAL A 170 -25.53 3.61 -10.25
N LEU A 171 -26.82 3.83 -10.05
CA LEU A 171 -27.38 4.42 -8.84
C LEU A 171 -27.11 3.52 -7.63
N ASN A 172 -27.32 2.21 -7.76
CA ASN A 172 -27.05 1.25 -6.69
C ASN A 172 -25.56 1.22 -6.32
N LEU A 173 -24.66 1.34 -7.31
CA LEU A 173 -23.22 1.45 -7.07
C LEU A 173 -22.87 2.77 -6.36
N PHE A 174 -23.49 3.88 -6.73
CA PHE A 174 -23.29 5.18 -6.07
C PHE A 174 -23.78 5.17 -4.61
N ILE A 175 -24.95 4.59 -4.33
CA ILE A 175 -25.47 4.44 -2.97
C ILE A 175 -24.53 3.56 -2.14
N ALA A 176 -24.05 2.44 -2.70
CA ALA A 176 -23.10 1.58 -2.01
C ALA A 176 -21.77 2.28 -1.71
N LEU A 177 -21.26 3.11 -2.64
CA LEU A 177 -20.11 3.99 -2.42
C LEU A 177 -20.31 4.91 -1.22
N LEU A 178 -21.43 5.62 -1.18
CA LEU A 178 -21.74 6.55 -0.10
C LEU A 178 -21.85 5.83 1.25
N LEU A 179 -22.59 4.71 1.30
CA LEU A 179 -22.73 3.90 2.52
C LEU A 179 -21.37 3.36 3.00
N SER A 180 -20.54 2.89 2.07
CA SER A 180 -19.18 2.44 2.40
C SER A 180 -18.32 3.58 2.93
N SER A 181 -18.45 4.80 2.37
CA SER A 181 -17.68 5.96 2.84
C SER A 181 -18.07 6.36 4.27
N PHE A 182 -19.37 6.41 4.60
CA PHE A 182 -19.84 6.69 5.96
C PHE A 182 -19.45 5.59 6.96
N SER A 183 -19.35 4.35 6.49
CA SER A 183 -18.91 3.22 7.33
C SER A 183 -17.39 3.23 7.58
N THR A 184 -16.61 3.88 6.71
CA THR A 184 -15.14 3.95 6.84
C THR A 184 -14.71 5.03 7.83
N ASP A 185 -15.45 6.14 7.93
CA ASP A 185 -15.16 7.20 8.91
C ASP A 185 -15.27 6.72 10.38
N SER A 186 -16.02 5.64 10.63
CA SER A 186 -16.11 5.02 11.95
C SER A 186 -14.96 4.05 12.26
N SER A 187 -14.21 3.55 11.26
CA SER A 187 -13.07 2.64 11.43
C SER A 187 -11.70 3.31 11.27
N VAL A 188 -11.61 4.52 10.70
CA VAL A 188 -10.37 5.31 10.66
C VAL A 188 -9.87 5.64 12.08
N GLY A 189 -10.77 5.70 13.08
CA GLY A 189 -10.41 5.80 14.50
C GLY A 189 -9.87 4.50 15.12
N GLN A 190 -10.01 3.35 14.45
CA GLN A 190 -9.57 2.04 14.96
C GLN A 190 -8.40 1.42 14.19
N GLU A 191 -8.18 1.73 12.91
CA GLU A 191 -7.05 1.17 12.13
C GLU A 191 -5.68 1.82 12.40
N GLU A 192 -5.63 2.97 13.09
CA GLU A 192 -4.37 3.51 13.63
C GLU A 192 -3.78 2.69 14.79
N THR A 193 -4.40 1.56 15.17
CA THR A 193 -3.84 0.63 16.17
C THR A 193 -2.78 -0.32 15.60
N GLY A 194 -2.60 -0.40 14.28
CA GLY A 194 -1.59 -1.25 13.63
C GLY A 194 -0.31 -0.53 13.17
N GLN A 195 -0.35 0.79 13.02
CA GLN A 195 0.86 1.57 12.82
C GLN A 195 1.40 1.91 14.20
N MET A 196 2.44 1.20 14.64
CA MET A 196 3.22 1.71 15.76
C MET A 196 3.67 3.13 15.39
N THR A 197 3.09 4.13 16.07
CA THR A 197 3.49 5.51 15.89
C THR A 197 5.00 5.60 16.07
N LYS A 198 5.67 6.54 15.40
CA LYS A 198 7.12 6.73 15.56
C LYS A 198 7.55 6.78 17.04
N CYS A 199 6.66 7.25 17.91
CA CYS A 199 6.79 7.18 19.37
C CYS A 199 6.83 5.75 19.93
N GLN A 200 5.91 4.85 19.55
CA GLN A 200 5.92 3.47 20.05
C GLN A 200 7.19 2.72 19.65
N ILE A 201 7.67 2.88 18.41
CA ILE A 201 8.95 2.31 17.95
C ILE A 201 10.14 2.91 18.74
N ALA A 202 10.11 4.21 19.02
CA ALA A 202 11.13 4.88 19.83
C ALA A 202 11.12 4.38 21.28
N ILE A 203 9.94 4.24 21.89
CA ILE A 203 9.76 3.72 23.25
C ILE A 203 10.27 2.28 23.35
N GLU A 204 9.96 1.43 22.37
CA GLU A 204 10.42 0.05 22.37
C GLU A 204 11.95 -0.05 22.30
N ARG A 205 12.60 0.79 21.48
CA ARG A 205 14.07 0.91 21.40
C ARG A 205 14.67 1.43 22.71
N ILE A 206 14.06 2.44 23.33
CA ILE A 206 14.50 3.00 24.61
C ILE A 206 14.38 1.94 25.72
N CYS A 207 13.24 1.24 25.81
CA CYS A 207 13.02 0.17 26.79
C CYS A 207 13.97 -1.02 26.60
N LYS A 208 14.34 -1.35 25.36
CA LYS A 208 15.35 -2.38 25.06
C LYS A 208 16.76 -1.93 25.50
N GLY A 209 17.11 -0.66 25.25
CA GLY A 209 18.34 -0.05 25.74
C GLY A 209 18.41 -0.04 27.26
N LEU A 210 17.34 0.37 27.94
CA LEU A 210 17.27 0.46 29.40
C LEU A 210 17.42 -0.91 30.06
N ARG A 211 16.79 -1.96 29.50
CA ARG A 211 16.96 -3.35 29.97
C ARG A 211 18.39 -3.84 29.82
N SER A 212 19.05 -3.51 28.71
CA SER A 212 20.45 -3.88 28.46
C SER A 212 21.41 -3.18 29.43
N VAL A 213 21.14 -1.92 29.76
CA VAL A 213 21.91 -1.16 30.77
C VAL A 213 21.67 -1.72 32.17
N LYS A 214 20.42 -2.00 32.55
CA LYS A 214 20.08 -2.62 33.84
C LYS A 214 20.79 -3.96 34.04
N GLY A 215 20.84 -4.81 33.00
CA GLY A 215 21.58 -6.08 33.02
C GLY A 215 23.07 -5.89 33.26
N ARG A 216 23.71 -4.94 32.55
CA ARG A 216 25.14 -4.63 32.75
C ARG A 216 25.45 -4.07 34.12
N ILE A 217 24.61 -3.16 34.65
CA ILE A 217 24.79 -2.60 35.99
C ILE A 217 24.62 -3.71 37.04
N TRP A 218 23.62 -4.57 36.90
CA TRP A 218 23.40 -5.69 37.81
C TRP A 218 24.57 -6.67 37.83
N GLU A 219 25.11 -7.05 36.67
CA GLU A 219 26.31 -7.88 36.59
C GLU A 219 27.55 -7.19 37.18
N HIS A 220 27.69 -5.89 36.97
CA HIS A 220 28.83 -5.13 37.48
C HIS A 220 28.77 -4.99 39.01
N CYS A 221 27.61 -4.64 39.57
CA CYS A 221 27.38 -4.63 41.01
C CYS A 221 27.54 -6.02 41.64
N GLY A 222 27.01 -7.07 41.00
CA GLY A 222 27.20 -8.44 41.47
C GLY A 222 28.68 -8.87 41.51
N LYS A 223 29.48 -8.45 40.53
CA LYS A 223 30.93 -8.69 40.49
C LYS A 223 31.68 -7.86 41.54
N ILE A 224 31.33 -6.59 41.73
CA ILE A 224 31.93 -5.71 42.75
C ILE A 224 31.64 -6.24 44.15
N MET A 225 30.39 -6.62 44.44
CA MET A 225 29.98 -7.14 45.74
C MET A 225 30.66 -8.48 46.04
N LYS A 226 30.76 -9.39 45.07
CA LYS A 226 31.54 -10.64 45.22
C LYS A 226 33.03 -10.38 45.45
N ARG A 227 33.62 -9.36 44.81
CA ARG A 227 35.02 -8.98 45.04
C ARG A 227 35.23 -8.42 46.44
N HIS A 228 34.34 -7.53 46.91
CA HIS A 228 34.39 -6.96 48.26
C HIS A 228 34.23 -8.03 49.34
N LEU A 229 33.30 -8.98 49.17
CA LEU A 229 33.13 -10.06 50.13
C LEU A 229 34.37 -10.96 50.20
N LYS A 230 35.05 -11.19 49.07
CA LYS A 230 36.29 -11.99 49.00
C LYS A 230 37.49 -11.26 49.61
N THR A 231 37.62 -9.94 49.45
CA THR A 231 38.66 -9.15 50.12
C THR A 231 38.42 -9.05 51.62
N THR A 232 37.19 -8.81 52.07
CA THR A 232 36.85 -8.78 53.51
C THR A 232 37.08 -10.14 54.18
N ALA A 233 36.78 -11.25 53.49
CA ALA A 233 37.09 -12.59 53.99
C ALA A 233 38.60 -12.82 54.13
N LYS A 234 39.39 -12.45 53.11
CA LYS A 234 40.86 -12.57 53.15
C LYS A 234 41.51 -11.72 54.25
N THR A 235 41.04 -10.48 54.44
CA THR A 235 41.56 -9.60 55.51
C THR A 235 41.23 -10.17 56.89
N LYS A 236 40.04 -10.74 57.09
CA LYS A 236 39.68 -11.43 58.35
C LYS A 236 40.56 -12.65 58.62
N THR A 237 40.92 -13.43 57.58
CA THR A 237 41.84 -14.57 57.75
C THR A 237 43.27 -14.11 58.07
N LEU A 238 43.77 -13.06 57.40
CA LEU A 238 45.11 -12.51 57.63
C LEU A 238 45.26 -11.91 59.04
N VAL A 239 44.25 -11.16 59.51
CA VAL A 239 44.21 -10.61 60.87
C VAL A 239 44.20 -11.73 61.91
N LYS A 240 43.43 -12.81 61.66
CA LYS A 240 43.36 -13.95 62.59
C LYS A 240 44.68 -14.74 62.69
N ILE A 241 45.49 -14.76 61.62
CA ILE A 241 46.84 -15.35 61.62
C ILE A 241 47.81 -14.43 62.36
N SER A 242 47.72 -13.10 62.16
CA SER A 242 48.56 -12.13 62.84
C SER A 242 48.32 -12.10 64.36
N THR A 243 47.07 -12.15 64.82
CA THR A 243 46.75 -12.20 66.26
C THR A 243 47.26 -13.48 66.92
N LYS A 244 47.24 -14.60 66.19
CA LYS A 244 47.76 -15.87 66.70
C LYS A 244 49.29 -15.87 66.85
N GLY A 245 49.99 -15.20 65.92
CA GLY A 245 51.45 -15.00 66.03
C GLY A 245 51.86 -14.03 67.16
N THR A 246 51.04 -13.02 67.44
CA THR A 246 51.28 -12.13 68.59
C THR A 246 51.01 -12.82 69.93
N GLU A 247 50.00 -13.69 70.03
CA GLU A 247 49.74 -14.49 71.22
C GLU A 247 50.89 -15.48 71.51
N GLU A 248 51.39 -16.21 70.51
CA GLU A 248 52.53 -17.14 70.71
C GLU A 248 53.81 -16.42 71.18
N HIS A 249 54.07 -15.19 70.72
CA HIS A 249 55.21 -14.39 71.21
C HIS A 249 55.02 -13.87 72.64
N HIS A 250 53.79 -13.65 73.10
CA HIS A 250 53.52 -13.15 74.45
C HIS A 250 53.59 -14.26 75.51
N TYR A 251 53.31 -15.51 75.13
CA TYR A 251 53.49 -16.68 76.01
C TYR A 251 54.95 -17.11 76.15
N ALA A 252 55.81 -16.88 75.15
CA ALA A 252 57.24 -17.21 75.24
C ALA A 252 58.05 -16.25 76.13
N MET A 253 57.56 -15.04 76.40
CA MET A 253 58.26 -14.03 77.23
C MET A 253 57.85 -14.07 78.71
N THR A 254 56.77 -14.78 79.06
CA THR A 254 56.25 -14.86 80.43
C THR A 254 56.61 -16.16 81.16
N ASP A 255 57.35 -17.08 80.52
CA ASP A 255 57.76 -18.38 81.08
C ASP A 255 59.29 -18.51 81.31
N VAL A 256 59.99 -17.40 81.61
CA VAL A 256 61.41 -17.39 82.02
C VAL A 256 61.63 -16.56 83.29
N ARG A 257 60.69 -16.59 84.24
CA ARG A 257 60.95 -16.01 85.58
C ARG A 257 60.27 -16.75 86.72
N LYS A 258 60.40 -18.07 86.71
CA LYS A 258 60.34 -18.93 87.89
C LYS A 258 61.23 -20.12 87.60
N ASP A 259 62.50 -19.95 87.91
CA ASP A 259 63.44 -20.94 88.42
C ASP A 259 64.85 -20.35 88.32
N ILE A 260 65.65 -20.63 89.35
CA ILE A 260 67.04 -20.24 89.62
C ILE A 260 67.18 -19.11 90.66
N ASP A 261 67.80 -19.54 91.77
CA ASP A 261 68.33 -18.83 92.93
C ASP A 261 69.25 -17.63 92.61
#